data_AF-A0A561CK69-F1
#
_entry.id   AF-A0A561CK69-F1
#
_cell.length_a   1.000
_cell.length_b   1.000
_cell.length_c   1.000
_cell.angle_alpha   90.00
_cell.angle_beta   90.00
_cell.angle_gamma   90.00
#
_symmetry.space_group_name_H-M   'P 1'
#
loop_
_entity.id
_entity.type
_entity.pdbx_description
1 polymer ?
#
loop_
_entity_poly.entity_id
_entity_poly.type
_entity_poly.pdbx_seq_one_letter_code
_entity_poly.pdbx_strand_id
1 'polypeptide(L)'
;MKFKIYRCNCRKTWSIQTRKSKFNAGSVLLNASWSAELMPERKHDPKGFVTTQGDTGIICNPDNELVEQFIKVKKLIYDKKNVNFNVKQGTCLYFAEDGTCYILKRLENRLTVSEKV
;
A
#
# COMPACT_ATOMS: atom_id res chain seq x y z
N MET A 1 0.33 13.33 -9.84
CA MET A 1 1.08 12.25 -10.52
C MET A 1 0.60 10.92 -9.97
N LYS A 2 0.29 9.92 -10.81
CA LYS A 2 -0.24 8.62 -10.33
C LYS A 2 0.90 7.64 -10.07
N PHE A 3 0.85 6.99 -8.91
CA PHE A 3 1.78 5.94 -8.52
C PHE A 3 1.10 4.58 -8.61
N LYS A 4 1.83 3.57 -9.09
CA LYS A 4 1.42 2.16 -9.09
C LYS A 4 2.41 1.37 -8.23
N ILE A 5 1.91 0.63 -7.25
CA ILE A 5 2.70 -0.20 -6.35
C ILE A 5 2.29 -1.67 -6.55
N TYR A 6 3.29 -2.54 -6.73
CA TYR A 6 3.10 -3.98 -6.88
C TYR A 6 4.35 -4.75 -6.45
N ARG A 7 4.18 -6.06 -6.19
CA ARG A 7 5.28 -6.94 -5.81
C ARG A 7 6.09 -7.37 -7.05
N CYS A 8 7.42 -7.19 -7.05
CA CYS A 8 8.32 -7.95 -7.93
C CYS A 8 8.76 -9.22 -7.21
N ASN A 9 8.12 -10.33 -7.55
CA ASN A 9 8.45 -11.65 -7.01
C ASN A 9 9.90 -12.05 -7.37
N CYS A 10 10.37 -11.63 -8.54
CA CYS A 10 11.73 -11.78 -9.04
C CYS A 10 12.82 -11.37 -8.05
N ARG A 11 12.70 -10.17 -7.51
CA ARG A 11 13.73 -9.53 -6.67
C ARG A 11 13.38 -9.54 -5.20
N LYS A 12 12.24 -10.15 -4.84
CA LYS A 12 11.68 -10.08 -3.50
C LYS A 12 11.61 -8.63 -2.95
N THR A 13 11.35 -7.64 -3.81
CA THR A 13 11.06 -6.23 -3.45
C THR A 13 9.70 -5.71 -3.96
N TRP A 14 9.28 -4.54 -3.48
CA TRP A 14 8.12 -3.80 -4.00
C TRP A 14 8.57 -2.83 -5.08
N SER A 15 7.89 -2.84 -6.22
CA SER A 15 8.11 -1.90 -7.31
C SER A 15 7.15 -0.72 -7.18
N ILE A 16 7.69 0.49 -7.20
CA ILE A 16 6.94 1.75 -7.25
C ILE A 16 7.16 2.34 -8.64
N GLN A 17 6.07 2.56 -9.36
CA GLN A 17 6.09 3.03 -10.74
C GLN A 17 5.26 4.29 -10.91
N THR A 18 5.86 5.27 -11.56
CA THR A 18 5.21 6.51 -12.02
C THR A 18 5.19 6.54 -13.55
N ARG A 19 4.69 7.63 -14.14
CA ARG A 19 4.84 7.88 -15.58
C ARG A 19 6.30 8.09 -15.99
N LYS A 20 7.13 8.66 -15.10
CA LYS A 20 8.49 9.11 -15.42
C LYS A 20 9.58 8.13 -14.96
N SER A 21 9.31 7.32 -13.94
CA SER A 21 10.33 6.52 -13.27
C SER A 21 9.76 5.22 -12.70
N LYS A 22 10.66 4.27 -12.45
CA LYS A 22 10.40 3.04 -11.72
C LYS A 22 11.58 2.73 -10.83
N PHE A 23 11.30 2.41 -9.57
CA PHE A 23 12.30 1.99 -8.61
C PHE A 23 11.74 0.91 -7.67
N ASN A 24 12.60 0.30 -6.85
CA ASN A 24 12.19 -0.75 -5.92
C ASN A 24 12.59 -0.40 -4.48
N ALA A 25 11.84 -0.93 -3.52
CA ALA A 25 12.12 -0.83 -2.09
C ALA A 25 11.89 -2.19 -1.40
N GLY A 26 12.57 -2.43 -0.28
CA GLY A 26 12.36 -3.61 0.56
C GLY A 26 10.98 -3.56 1.22
N SER A 27 10.61 -2.40 1.75
CA SER A 27 9.29 -2.11 2.28
C SER A 27 8.78 -0.72 1.86
N VAL A 28 7.47 -0.51 1.93
CA VAL A 28 6.83 0.78 1.60
C VAL A 28 5.70 1.06 2.60
N LEU A 29 5.70 2.24 3.21
CA LEU A 29 4.55 2.79 3.91
C LEU A 29 3.84 3.75 2.95
N LEU A 30 2.56 3.47 2.67
CA LEU A 30 1.67 4.38 1.94
C LEU A 30 0.70 4.98 2.95
N ASN A 31 0.95 6.21 3.36
CA ASN A 31 0.08 7.01 4.22
C ASN A 31 -0.73 8.01 3.37
N ALA A 32 -1.52 7.49 2.44
CA ALA A 32 -2.39 8.27 1.57
C ALA A 32 -3.51 7.40 0.97
N SER A 33 -4.59 8.05 0.57
CA SER A 33 -5.71 7.41 -0.12
C SER A 33 -5.23 6.59 -1.32
N TRP A 34 -5.73 5.38 -1.43
CA TRP A 34 -5.36 4.42 -2.46
C TRP A 34 -6.58 3.69 -3.00
N SER A 35 -6.47 3.22 -4.23
CA SER A 35 -7.44 2.35 -4.88
C SER A 35 -6.75 1.20 -5.61
N ALA A 36 -7.43 0.06 -5.66
CA ALA A 36 -7.03 -1.08 -6.47
C ALA A 36 -7.40 -0.84 -7.93
N GLU A 37 -6.44 -0.98 -8.82
CA GLU A 37 -6.65 -1.00 -10.26
C GLU A 37 -6.44 -2.44 -10.76
N LEU A 38 -7.44 -2.97 -11.44
CA LEU A 38 -7.43 -4.31 -12.01
C LEU A 38 -7.29 -4.20 -13.53
N MET A 39 -6.48 -5.07 -14.12
CA MET A 39 -6.39 -5.22 -15.58
C MET A 39 -6.76 -6.65 -15.98
N PRO A 40 -8.06 -7.03 -15.88
CA PRO A 40 -8.53 -8.37 -16.22
C PRO A 40 -8.40 -8.67 -17.72
N GLU A 41 -8.50 -7.65 -18.56
CA GLU A 41 -8.42 -7.76 -20.03
C GLU A 41 -7.03 -8.15 -20.56
N ARG A 42 -6.01 -8.22 -19.70
CA ARG A 42 -4.68 -8.68 -20.13
C ARG A 42 -4.74 -10.18 -20.42
N LYS A 43 -4.67 -10.50 -21.73
CA LYS A 43 -4.65 -11.87 -22.27
C LYS A 43 -3.57 -12.78 -21.61
N HIS A 44 -2.49 -12.19 -21.11
CA HIS A 44 -1.44 -12.88 -20.35
C HIS A 44 -1.12 -12.11 -19.05
N ASP A 45 -1.08 -12.84 -17.92
CA ASP A 45 -0.75 -12.33 -16.57
C ASP A 45 -1.66 -11.18 -16.10
N PRO A 46 -2.96 -11.44 -15.83
CA PRO A 46 -3.87 -10.42 -15.30
C PRO A 46 -3.34 -9.84 -13.99
N LYS A 47 -3.29 -8.50 -13.90
CA LYS A 47 -2.61 -7.77 -12.83
C LYS A 47 -3.55 -6.94 -11.99
N GLY A 48 -3.33 -6.99 -10.68
CA GLY A 48 -3.83 -6.02 -9.74
C GLY A 48 -2.70 -5.10 -9.27
N PHE A 49 -2.98 -3.80 -9.20
CA PHE A 49 -2.07 -2.79 -8.68
C PHE A 49 -2.75 -1.99 -7.58
N VAL A 50 -2.00 -1.59 -6.57
CA VAL A 50 -2.42 -0.48 -5.72
C VAL A 50 -2.00 0.81 -6.41
N THR A 51 -2.92 1.77 -6.45
CA THR A 51 -2.66 3.09 -7.02
C THR A 51 -3.00 4.22 -6.07
N THR A 52 -2.23 5.28 -6.11
CA THR A 52 -2.48 6.51 -5.35
C THR A 52 -2.22 7.74 -6.23
N GLN A 53 -2.82 8.86 -5.86
CA GLN A 53 -2.73 10.14 -6.57
C GLN A 53 -1.89 11.12 -5.75
N GLY A 54 -0.90 11.75 -6.40
CA GLY A 54 -0.02 12.74 -5.76
C GLY A 54 1.28 12.13 -5.25
N ASP A 55 2.25 13.00 -4.95
CA ASP A 55 3.58 12.63 -4.40
C ASP A 55 3.55 12.45 -2.86
N THR A 56 2.40 12.67 -2.23
CA THR A 56 2.30 12.74 -0.78
C THR A 56 1.98 11.37 -0.18
N GLY A 57 2.82 10.93 0.75
CA GLY A 57 2.53 9.79 1.64
C GLY A 57 3.22 8.46 1.29
N ILE A 58 4.03 8.36 0.24
CA ILE A 58 4.86 7.17 -0.01
C ILE A 58 6.21 7.33 0.70
N ILE A 59 6.49 6.44 1.64
CA ILE A 59 7.76 6.38 2.36
C ILE A 59 8.38 5.02 2.07
N CYS A 60 9.57 5.02 1.47
CA CYS A 60 10.28 3.80 1.09
C CYS A 60 11.24 3.40 2.20
N ASN A 61 11.26 2.10 2.52
CA ASN A 61 12.02 1.55 3.64
C ASN A 61 11.84 2.38 4.93
N PRO A 62 10.58 2.58 5.39
CA PRO A 62 10.31 3.37 6.58
C PRO A 62 10.96 2.76 7.83
N ASP A 63 11.34 3.62 8.78
CA ASP A 63 11.81 3.17 10.09
C ASP A 63 10.70 2.41 10.83
N ASN A 64 11.10 1.43 11.65
CA ASN A 64 10.16 0.63 12.43
C ASN A 64 9.31 1.48 13.37
N GLU A 65 9.91 2.49 14.01
CA GLU A 65 9.23 3.43 14.91
C GLU A 65 8.06 4.15 14.22
N LEU A 66 8.20 4.45 12.92
CA LEU A 66 7.13 5.07 12.15
C LEU A 66 6.00 4.08 11.86
N VAL A 67 6.33 2.83 11.51
CA VAL A 67 5.35 1.78 11.21
C VAL A 67 4.56 1.40 12.48
N GLU A 68 5.20 1.43 13.65
CA GLU A 68 4.60 1.14 14.95
C GLU A 68 3.53 2.15 15.38
N GLN A 69 3.50 3.35 14.78
CA GLN A 69 2.41 4.33 14.95
C GLN A 69 1.10 3.91 14.27
N PHE A 70 1.07 2.74 13.62
CA PHE A 70 -0.09 2.20 12.94
C PHE A 70 -0.44 0.80 13.44
N ILE A 71 -1.74 0.51 13.49
CA ILE A 71 -2.27 -0.83 13.75
C ILE A 71 -2.46 -1.55 12.43
N LYS A 72 -1.91 -2.76 12.32
CA LYS A 72 -2.19 -3.71 11.22
C LYS A 72 -3.59 -4.29 11.41
N VAL A 73 -4.56 -3.83 10.62
CA VAL A 73 -5.97 -4.25 10.76
C VAL A 73 -6.24 -5.57 10.05
N LYS A 74 -5.75 -5.71 8.82
CA LYS A 74 -5.95 -6.91 7.99
C LYS A 74 -4.93 -6.95 6.85
N LYS A 75 -4.88 -8.06 6.12
CA LYS A 75 -4.07 -8.18 4.90
C LYS A 75 -4.89 -7.74 3.68
N LEU A 76 -4.26 -6.98 2.79
CA LEU A 76 -4.74 -6.78 1.42
C LEU A 76 -4.34 -8.00 0.61
N ILE A 77 -5.32 -8.74 0.11
CA ILE A 77 -5.14 -10.02 -0.58
C ILE A 77 -5.59 -9.84 -2.02
N TYR A 78 -4.71 -10.20 -2.96
CA TYR A 78 -5.03 -10.30 -4.37
C TYR A 78 -5.37 -11.76 -4.72
N ASP A 79 -6.61 -11.99 -5.11
CA ASP A 79 -7.04 -13.26 -5.70
C ASP A 79 -6.69 -13.26 -7.19
N LYS A 80 -5.66 -14.04 -7.55
CA LYS A 80 -5.21 -14.17 -8.93
C LYS A 80 -6.21 -14.92 -9.83
N LYS A 81 -7.03 -15.82 -9.26
CA LYS A 81 -8.01 -16.59 -10.03
C LYS A 81 -9.15 -15.70 -10.50
N ASN A 82 -9.66 -14.87 -9.58
CA ASN A 82 -10.77 -13.96 -9.86
C ASN A 82 -10.31 -12.54 -10.24
N VAL A 83 -9.00 -12.30 -10.31
CA VAL A 83 -8.38 -10.99 -10.62
C VAL A 83 -9.01 -9.88 -9.78
N ASN A 84 -9.03 -10.07 -8.46
CA ASN A 84 -9.73 -9.16 -7.55
C ASN A 84 -8.97 -8.96 -6.25
N PHE A 85 -9.16 -7.80 -5.62
CA PHE A 85 -8.71 -7.58 -4.25
C PHE A 85 -9.88 -7.77 -3.28
N ASN A 86 -9.57 -8.29 -2.09
CA ASN A 86 -10.54 -8.33 -0.99
C ASN A 86 -10.97 -6.93 -0.52
N VAL A 87 -10.18 -5.89 -0.82
CA VAL A 87 -10.48 -4.48 -0.55
C VAL A 87 -10.08 -3.62 -1.74
N LYS A 88 -10.99 -2.77 -2.20
CA LYS A 88 -10.78 -1.97 -3.42
C LYS A 88 -10.21 -0.58 -3.18
N GLN A 89 -10.27 -0.05 -1.95
CA GLN A 89 -9.76 1.27 -1.61
C GLN A 89 -9.48 1.39 -0.10
N GLY A 90 -8.69 2.38 0.28
CA GLY A 90 -8.40 2.70 1.68
C GLY A 90 -7.47 3.91 1.81
N THR A 91 -6.89 4.10 2.99
CA THR A 91 -6.09 5.31 3.31
C THR A 91 -4.66 5.03 3.74
N CYS A 92 -4.39 3.88 4.36
CA CYS A 92 -3.03 3.53 4.78
C CYS A 92 -2.72 2.07 4.46
N LEU A 93 -1.54 1.81 3.89
CA LEU A 93 -1.01 0.48 3.64
C LEU A 93 0.44 0.38 4.09
N TYR A 94 0.84 -0.81 4.52
CA TYR A 94 2.24 -1.17 4.69
C TYR A 94 2.56 -2.40 3.85
N PHE A 95 3.44 -2.20 2.88
CA PHE A 95 4.01 -3.21 2.02
C PHE A 95 5.28 -3.73 2.70
N ALA A 96 5.17 -4.86 3.41
CA ALA A 96 6.22 -5.40 4.25
C ALA A 96 7.24 -6.22 3.46
N GLU A 97 8.45 -6.38 4.00
CA GLU A 97 9.55 -7.10 3.35
C GLU A 97 9.24 -8.58 3.11
N ASP A 98 8.40 -9.17 3.98
CA ASP A 98 7.88 -10.54 3.86
C ASP A 98 6.98 -10.75 2.63
N GLY A 99 6.63 -9.68 1.92
CA GLY A 99 5.75 -9.69 0.75
C GLY A 99 4.26 -9.59 1.08
N THR A 100 3.90 -9.39 2.34
CA THR A 100 2.54 -9.10 2.78
C THR A 100 2.25 -7.60 2.60
N CYS A 101 1.04 -7.29 2.13
CA CYS A 101 0.50 -5.93 2.19
C CYS A 101 -0.53 -5.86 3.33
N TYR A 102 -0.26 -5.03 4.34
CA TYR A 102 -1.14 -4.80 5.48
C TYR A 102 -1.96 -3.53 5.27
N ILE A 103 -3.25 -3.60 5.53
CA ILE A 103 -4.12 -2.43 5.68
C ILE A 103 -3.91 -1.89 7.09
N LEU A 104 -3.55 -0.62 7.16
CA LEU A 104 -3.22 0.06 8.39
C LEU A 104 -4.35 0.97 8.84
N LYS A 105 -4.50 1.15 10.15
CA LYS A 105 -5.22 2.25 10.77
C LYS A 105 -4.23 3.03 11.62
N ARG A 106 -4.24 4.35 11.51
CA ARG A 106 -3.41 5.19 12.38
C ARG A 106 -3.85 4.99 13.83
N LEU A 107 -2.91 4.85 14.75
CA LEU A 107 -3.20 5.08 16.16
C LEU A 107 -3.50 6.57 16.27
N GLU A 108 -4.78 6.94 16.20
CA GLU A 108 -5.17 8.29 16.61
C GLU A 108 -4.62 8.50 18.02
N ASN A 109 -3.92 9.62 18.21
CA ASN A 109 -3.40 10.03 19.51
C ASN A 109 -4.44 9.70 20.58
N ARG A 110 -4.03 9.01 21.65
CA ARG A 110 -4.74 8.95 22.94
C ARG A 110 -4.80 10.34 23.61
N LEU A 111 -5.11 11.38 22.86
CA LEU A 111 -5.21 12.77 23.28
C LEU A 111 -6.23 13.49 22.39
N THR A 112 -7.50 13.08 22.44
CA THR A 112 -8.52 14.13 22.61
C THR A 112 -8.57 14.40 24.10
N VAL A 113 -7.79 15.41 24.47
CA VAL A 113 -7.77 16.08 25.75
C VAL A 113 -9.20 16.24 26.26
N SER A 114 -9.40 15.80 27.50
CA SER A 114 -10.45 16.27 28.39
C SER A 114 -10.52 17.79 28.31
N GLU A 115 -11.54 18.33 27.65
CA GLU A 115 -12.10 19.66 27.93
C GLU A 115 -13.29 19.95 27.00
N LYS A 116 -14.50 19.97 27.58
CA LYS A 116 -15.19 21.24 27.86
C LYS A 116 -16.40 20.97 28.76
N VAL A 117 -16.25 21.48 29.99
CA VAL A 117 -17.22 22.07 30.93
C VAL A 117 -18.68 21.63 30.81
#